data_AF-A0A7K6ADB8-F1
#
_entry.id   AF-A0A7K6ADB8-F1
#
_cell.length_a   1.000
_cell.length_b   1.000
_cell.length_c   1.000
_cell.angle_alpha   90.00
_cell.angle_beta   90.00
_cell.angle_gamma   90.00
#
_symmetry.space_group_name_H-M   'P 1'
#
loop_
_entity.id
_entity.type
_entity.pdbx_description
1 polymer ?
#
loop_
_entity_poly.entity_id
_entity_poly.type
_entity_poly.pdbx_seq_one_letter_code
_entity_poly.pdbx_strand_id
1 'polypeptide(L)'
;MVKIAKAIAVTVQEMVTKFTTKPNELGILDNQLTNDYRQLVLEEKSAALTTENEVIGSHIKRWTQELGHGCAALVTKAGALQCSPSNAVRIEYPFFSKDFVSHMLAALQAGNHGTQACITATSTVSGIIADLDTTIMFVTAGTLNLENSETFADYG
;
A
#
# COMPACT_ATOMS: atom_id res chain seq x y z
N MET A 1 -0.46 -4.46 1.84
CA MET A 1 -0.26 -4.00 0.45
C MET A 1 1.04 -3.24 0.24
N VAL A 2 1.42 -2.29 1.12
CA VAL A 2 2.68 -1.50 0.98
C VAL A 2 3.94 -2.36 0.85
N LYS A 3 4.05 -3.45 1.61
CA LYS A 3 5.22 -4.34 1.55
C LYS A 3 5.36 -4.98 0.16
N ILE A 4 4.27 -5.49 -0.40
CA ILE A 4 4.24 -6.12 -1.73
C ILE A 4 4.51 -5.08 -2.82
N ALA A 5 3.89 -3.90 -2.75
CA ALA A 5 4.14 -2.83 -3.71
C ALA A 5 5.62 -2.37 -3.71
N LYS A 6 6.27 -2.34 -2.54
CA LYS A 6 7.73 -2.11 -2.45
C LYS A 6 8.54 -3.24 -3.08
N ALA A 7 8.14 -4.50 -2.89
CA ALA A 7 8.80 -5.65 -3.54
C ALA A 7 8.71 -5.53 -5.07
N ILE A 8 7.53 -5.25 -5.61
CA ILE A 8 7.30 -4.97 -7.04
C ILE A 8 8.23 -3.85 -7.53
N ALA A 9 8.34 -2.74 -6.78
CA ALA A 9 9.21 -1.62 -7.16
C ALA A 9 10.69 -2.03 -7.26
N VAL A 10 11.16 -2.83 -6.30
CA VAL A 10 12.52 -3.36 -6.27
C VAL A 10 12.74 -4.30 -7.45
N THR A 11 11.83 -5.22 -7.72
CA THR A 11 11.92 -6.15 -8.87
C THR A 11 12.00 -5.38 -10.19
N VAL A 12 11.14 -4.38 -10.41
CA VAL A 12 11.20 -3.55 -11.62
C VAL A 12 12.52 -2.78 -11.72
N GLN A 13 13.02 -2.25 -10.61
CA GLN A 13 14.31 -1.57 -10.57
C GLN A 13 15.49 -2.52 -10.89
N GLU A 14 15.42 -3.77 -10.44
CA GLU A 14 16.37 -4.80 -10.81
C GLU A 14 16.28 -5.13 -12.30
N MET A 15 15.08 -5.21 -12.88
CA MET A 15 14.91 -5.40 -14.31
C MET A 15 15.57 -4.28 -15.13
N VAL A 16 15.44 -3.01 -14.69
CA VAL A 16 16.13 -1.85 -15.31
C VAL A 16 17.65 -1.93 -15.18
N THR A 17 18.17 -2.61 -14.16
CA THR A 17 19.62 -2.76 -14.00
C THR A 17 20.15 -3.91 -14.87
N LYS A 18 19.35 -4.96 -15.02
CA LYS A 18 19.74 -6.20 -15.69
C LYS A 18 19.40 -6.25 -17.17
N PHE A 19 18.49 -5.43 -17.69
CA PHE A 19 18.07 -5.52 -19.10
C PHE A 19 19.20 -5.27 -20.12
N THR A 20 20.24 -4.49 -19.76
CA THR A 20 21.40 -4.24 -20.64
C THR A 20 22.53 -5.23 -20.44
N THR A 21 22.70 -5.75 -19.22
CA THR A 21 23.87 -6.54 -18.83
C THR A 21 23.58 -8.04 -18.83
N LYS A 22 22.35 -8.44 -18.52
CA LYS A 22 21.92 -9.83 -18.34
C LYS A 22 20.45 -10.04 -18.71
N PRO A 23 20.08 -9.92 -20.00
CA PRO A 23 18.69 -10.06 -20.46
C PRO A 23 18.09 -11.44 -20.16
N ASN A 24 18.91 -12.50 -20.05
CA ASN A 24 18.44 -13.85 -19.70
C ASN A 24 17.91 -13.96 -18.26
N GLU A 25 18.33 -13.06 -17.36
CA GLU A 25 17.81 -13.03 -15.99
C GLU A 25 16.46 -12.30 -15.90
N LEU A 26 16.03 -11.58 -16.94
CA LEU A 26 14.74 -10.88 -16.96
C LEU A 26 13.56 -11.84 -16.84
N GLY A 27 13.63 -13.03 -17.45
CA GLY A 27 12.55 -14.02 -17.34
C GLY A 27 12.30 -14.51 -15.90
N ILE A 28 13.32 -14.52 -15.05
CA ILE A 28 13.16 -14.85 -13.62
C ILE A 28 12.48 -13.67 -12.90
N LEU A 29 12.89 -12.44 -13.20
CA LEU A 29 12.30 -11.23 -12.64
C LEU A 29 10.85 -11.01 -13.12
N ASP A 30 10.52 -11.36 -14.36
CA ASP A 30 9.15 -11.34 -14.90
C ASP A 30 8.22 -12.27 -14.10
N ASN A 31 8.70 -13.48 -13.80
CA ASN A 31 7.96 -14.43 -12.98
C ASN A 31 7.79 -13.92 -11.54
N GLN A 32 8.83 -13.32 -10.97
CA GLN A 32 8.77 -12.73 -9.64
C GLN A 32 7.78 -11.56 -9.57
N LEU A 33 7.85 -10.64 -10.54
CA LEU A 33 6.93 -9.52 -10.70
C LEU A 33 5.46 -10.00 -10.79
N THR A 34 5.23 -11.07 -11.57
CA THR A 34 3.90 -11.66 -11.74
C THR A 34 3.39 -12.30 -10.43
N ASN A 35 4.26 -12.96 -9.68
CA ASN A 35 3.91 -13.55 -8.39
C ASN A 35 3.62 -12.48 -7.33
N ASP A 36 4.45 -11.45 -7.24
CA ASP A 36 4.25 -10.33 -6.31
C ASP A 36 2.95 -9.59 -6.65
N TYR A 37 2.67 -9.36 -7.94
CA TYR A 37 1.40 -8.77 -8.36
C TYR A 37 0.20 -9.66 -8.00
N ARG A 38 0.30 -10.98 -8.17
CA ARG A 38 -0.78 -11.90 -7.76
C ARG A 38 -1.06 -11.80 -6.26
N GLN A 39 -0.01 -11.73 -5.44
CA GLN A 39 -0.15 -11.57 -4.01
C GLN A 39 -0.79 -10.21 -3.66
N LEU A 40 -0.45 -9.16 -4.40
CA LEU A 40 -1.07 -7.85 -4.23
C LEU A 40 -2.58 -7.89 -4.51
N VAL A 41 -3.01 -8.57 -5.58
CA VAL A 41 -4.44 -8.72 -5.91
C VAL A 41 -5.19 -9.48 -4.81
N LEU A 42 -4.56 -10.48 -4.19
CA LEU A 42 -5.17 -11.19 -3.05
C LEU A 42 -5.36 -10.28 -1.84
N GLU A 43 -4.37 -9.42 -1.54
CA GLU A 43 -4.49 -8.43 -0.47
C GLU A 43 -5.44 -7.28 -0.81
N GLU A 44 -5.56 -6.90 -2.09
CA GLU A 44 -6.56 -5.94 -2.54
C GLU A 44 -7.96 -6.48 -2.27
N LYS A 45 -8.24 -7.72 -2.66
CA LYS A 45 -9.56 -8.33 -2.49
C LYS A 45 -9.96 -8.39 -1.01
N SER A 46 -9.04 -8.72 -0.11
CA SER A 46 -9.34 -8.73 1.32
C SER A 46 -9.57 -7.31 1.85
N ALA A 47 -8.75 -6.34 1.45
CA ALA A 47 -8.90 -4.93 1.83
C ALA A 47 -10.20 -4.30 1.29
N ALA A 48 -10.59 -4.60 0.06
CA ALA A 48 -11.82 -4.13 -0.55
C ALA A 48 -13.08 -4.72 0.09
N LEU A 49 -12.98 -5.90 0.71
CA LEU A 49 -14.08 -6.53 1.46
C LEU A 49 -14.19 -6.01 2.90
N THR A 50 -13.08 -5.56 3.50
CA THR A 50 -13.04 -5.05 4.88
C THR A 50 -13.24 -3.54 4.96
N THR A 51 -13.16 -2.82 3.84
CA THR A 51 -13.40 -1.38 3.82
C THR A 51 -14.90 -1.08 3.76
N GLU A 52 -15.39 -0.32 4.74
CA GLU A 52 -16.77 0.19 4.77
C GLU A 52 -16.95 1.42 3.86
N ASN A 53 -15.84 1.97 3.37
CA ASN A 53 -15.84 3.15 2.52
C ASN A 53 -15.71 2.74 1.03
N GLU A 54 -16.83 2.83 0.31
CA GLU A 54 -16.91 2.46 -1.11
C GLU A 54 -15.94 3.26 -2.00
N VAL A 55 -15.67 4.52 -1.66
CA VAL A 55 -14.70 5.35 -2.38
C VAL A 55 -13.28 4.81 -2.19
N ILE A 56 -12.91 4.40 -0.98
CA ILE A 56 -11.60 3.79 -0.70
C ILE A 56 -11.50 2.43 -1.41
N GLY A 57 -12.52 1.58 -1.32
CA GLY A 57 -12.55 0.28 -1.99
C GLY A 57 -12.43 0.39 -3.51
N SER A 58 -13.16 1.33 -4.13
CA SER A 58 -13.06 1.59 -5.57
C SER A 58 -11.70 2.16 -5.98
N HIS A 59 -11.08 2.98 -5.13
CA HIS A 59 -9.74 3.53 -5.38
C HIS A 59 -8.67 2.43 -5.34
N ILE A 60 -8.71 1.53 -4.34
CA ILE A 60 -7.78 0.40 -4.25
C ILE A 60 -7.93 -0.51 -5.49
N LYS A 61 -9.16 -0.84 -5.89
CA LYS A 61 -9.45 -1.64 -7.10
C LYS A 61 -8.86 -1.03 -8.36
N ARG A 62 -9.15 0.27 -8.60
CA ARG A 62 -8.64 0.98 -9.79
C ARG A 62 -7.12 0.99 -9.81
N TRP A 63 -6.49 1.29 -8.68
CA TRP A 63 -5.04 1.29 -8.56
C TRP A 63 -4.42 -0.09 -8.85
N THR A 64 -4.98 -1.16 -8.28
CA THR A 64 -4.48 -2.52 -8.54
C THR A 64 -4.63 -2.89 -10.02
N GLN A 65 -5.73 -2.50 -10.68
CA GLN A 65 -5.89 -2.71 -12.12
C GLN A 65 -4.87 -1.94 -12.95
N GLU A 66 -4.65 -0.65 -12.68
CA GLU A 66 -3.64 0.17 -13.37
C GLU A 66 -2.25 -0.44 -13.23
N LEU A 67 -1.92 -0.93 -12.03
CA LEU A 67 -0.66 -1.62 -11.78
C LEU A 67 -0.55 -2.91 -12.61
N GLY A 68 -1.62 -3.69 -12.70
CA GLY A 68 -1.66 -4.91 -13.51
C GLY A 68 -1.37 -4.66 -14.98
N HIS A 69 -1.93 -3.59 -15.55
CA HIS A 69 -1.66 -3.19 -16.93
C HIS A 69 -0.17 -2.86 -17.14
N GLY A 70 0.44 -2.11 -16.21
CA GLY A 70 1.85 -1.78 -16.29
C GLY A 70 2.78 -2.99 -16.09
N CYS A 71 2.46 -3.92 -15.17
CA CYS A 71 3.18 -5.19 -15.01
C CYS A 71 3.10 -6.03 -16.29
N ALA A 72 1.91 -6.17 -16.89
CA ALA A 72 1.73 -6.90 -18.14
C ALA A 72 2.53 -6.28 -19.30
N ALA A 73 2.54 -4.94 -19.40
CA ALA A 73 3.33 -4.22 -20.38
C ALA A 73 4.85 -4.39 -20.15
N LEU A 74 5.30 -4.40 -18.90
CA LEU A 74 6.70 -4.66 -18.55
C LEU A 74 7.12 -6.07 -18.97
N VAL A 75 6.36 -7.10 -18.59
CA VAL A 75 6.65 -8.49 -18.97
C VAL A 75 6.64 -8.67 -20.49
N THR A 76 5.70 -8.01 -21.18
CA THR A 76 5.63 -8.06 -22.65
C THR A 76 6.87 -7.43 -23.29
N LYS A 77 7.28 -6.23 -22.82
CA LYS A 77 8.48 -5.56 -23.33
C LYS A 77 9.77 -6.31 -22.97
N ALA A 78 9.84 -6.90 -21.79
CA ALA A 78 10.97 -7.75 -21.35
C ALA A 78 11.06 -9.02 -22.21
N GLY A 79 9.93 -9.67 -22.48
CA GLY A 79 9.86 -10.83 -23.38
C GLY A 79 10.24 -10.47 -24.82
N ALA A 80 9.78 -9.33 -25.34
CA ALA A 80 10.19 -8.83 -26.65
C ALA A 80 11.70 -8.57 -26.71
N LEU A 81 12.29 -8.00 -25.66
CA LEU A 81 13.73 -7.79 -25.55
C LEU A 81 14.51 -9.12 -25.56
N GLN A 82 13.97 -10.18 -24.94
CA GLN A 82 14.58 -11.52 -24.90
C GLN A 82 14.48 -12.24 -26.25
N CYS A 83 13.33 -12.16 -26.94
CA CYS A 83 13.13 -12.82 -28.23
C CYS A 83 13.80 -12.09 -29.40
N SER A 84 13.85 -10.76 -29.36
CA SER A 84 14.43 -9.94 -30.42
C SER A 84 14.87 -8.58 -29.85
N PRO A 85 16.15 -8.42 -29.48
CA PRO A 85 16.68 -7.20 -28.88
C PRO A 85 16.79 -6.07 -29.92
N SER A 86 15.66 -5.50 -30.30
CA SER A 86 15.58 -4.28 -31.12
C SER A 86 16.15 -3.10 -30.33
N ASN A 87 16.93 -2.24 -31.00
CA ASN A 87 17.46 -1.02 -30.40
C ASN A 87 16.34 -0.11 -29.86
N ALA A 88 15.16 -0.08 -30.49
CA ALA A 88 14.04 0.75 -30.03
C ALA A 88 13.50 0.26 -28.67
N VAL A 89 13.27 -1.04 -28.53
CA VAL A 89 12.76 -1.64 -27.27
C VAL A 89 13.77 -1.42 -26.14
N ARG A 90 15.07 -1.56 -26.45
CA ARG A 90 16.16 -1.38 -25.48
C ARG A 90 16.33 0.07 -25.02
N ILE A 91 15.99 1.05 -25.87
CA ILE A 91 16.01 2.48 -25.49
C ILE A 91 14.79 2.83 -24.64
N GLU A 92 13.60 2.32 -24.96
CA GLU A 92 12.34 2.70 -24.31
C GLU A 92 12.09 2.00 -22.96
N TYR A 93 12.51 0.73 -22.84
CA TYR A 93 12.32 -0.10 -21.65
C TYR A 93 12.68 0.58 -20.31
N PRO A 94 13.87 1.20 -20.13
CA PRO A 94 14.25 1.82 -18.86
C PRO A 94 13.40 3.05 -18.50
N PHE A 95 12.90 3.82 -19.48
CA PHE A 95 12.03 4.96 -19.21
C PHE A 95 10.65 4.49 -18.76
N PHE A 96 10.07 3.54 -19.50
CA PHE A 96 8.78 2.95 -19.15
C PHE A 96 8.78 2.33 -17.74
N SER A 97 9.84 1.61 -17.40
CA SER A 97 10.00 0.98 -16.08
C SER A 97 10.13 1.99 -14.94
N LYS A 98 10.85 3.10 -15.16
CA LYS A 98 10.98 4.18 -14.18
C LYS A 98 9.67 4.95 -13.98
N ASP A 99 8.96 5.24 -15.06
CA ASP A 99 7.66 5.89 -15.01
C ASP A 99 6.64 5.01 -14.27
N PHE A 100 6.67 3.70 -14.53
CA PHE A 100 5.85 2.73 -13.81
C PHE A 100 6.10 2.74 -12.30
N VAL A 101 7.37 2.72 -11.85
CA VAL A 101 7.71 2.77 -10.42
C VAL A 101 7.29 4.09 -9.77
N SER A 102 7.52 5.22 -10.46
CA SER A 102 7.11 6.55 -9.97
C SER A 102 5.59 6.65 -9.83
N HIS A 103 4.85 6.20 -10.84
CA HIS A 103 3.39 6.20 -10.85
C HIS A 103 2.83 5.29 -9.75
N MET A 104 3.40 4.10 -9.57
CA MET A 104 3.02 3.16 -8.52
C MET A 104 3.25 3.75 -7.12
N LEU A 105 4.39 4.41 -6.87
CA LEU A 105 4.69 5.03 -5.58
C LEU A 105 3.74 6.19 -5.27
N ALA A 106 3.43 7.04 -6.27
CA ALA A 106 2.49 8.14 -6.11
C ALA A 106 1.08 7.62 -5.76
N ALA A 107 0.61 6.60 -6.48
CA ALA A 107 -0.70 6.03 -6.24
C ALA A 107 -0.77 5.23 -4.91
N LEU A 108 0.33 4.59 -4.50
CA LEU A 108 0.44 3.95 -3.18
C LEU A 108 0.43 4.98 -2.04
N GLN A 109 1.08 6.13 -2.22
CA GLN A 109 1.03 7.23 -1.26
C GLN A 109 -0.39 7.80 -1.12
N ALA A 110 -1.09 7.98 -2.25
CA ALA A 110 -2.49 8.39 -2.24
C ALA A 110 -3.39 7.36 -1.52
N GLY A 111 -3.16 6.07 -1.73
CA GLY A 111 -3.91 4.99 -1.04
C GLY A 111 -3.62 4.88 0.47
N ASN A 112 -2.39 5.16 0.92
CA ASN A 112 -2.00 5.08 2.33
C ASN A 112 -2.60 6.16 3.23
N HIS A 113 -3.11 7.26 2.65
CA HIS A 113 -3.77 8.31 3.41
C HIS A 113 -5.00 7.77 4.18
N GLY A 114 -5.76 6.83 3.59
CA GLY A 114 -6.92 6.21 4.24
C GLY A 114 -6.55 5.33 5.44
N THR A 115 -5.42 4.62 5.38
CA THR A 115 -4.93 3.75 6.47
C THR A 115 -4.32 4.55 7.62
N GLN A 116 -3.64 5.66 7.33
CA GLN A 116 -3.09 6.56 8.35
C GLN A 116 -4.19 7.16 9.22
N ALA A 117 -5.31 7.59 8.63
CA ALA A 117 -6.46 8.07 9.39
C ALA A 117 -7.00 7.01 10.37
N CYS A 118 -7.05 5.74 9.95
CA CYS A 118 -7.47 4.65 10.81
C CYS A 118 -6.47 4.36 11.94
N ILE A 119 -5.15 4.37 11.66
CA ILE A 119 -4.11 4.20 12.69
C ILE A 119 -4.17 5.34 13.70
N THR A 120 -4.30 6.59 13.24
CA THR A 120 -4.43 7.75 14.11
C THR A 120 -5.69 7.65 14.97
N ALA A 121 -6.83 7.28 14.38
CA ALA A 121 -8.07 7.08 15.13
C ALA A 121 -7.94 5.97 16.18
N THR A 122 -7.31 4.84 15.85
CA THR A 122 -7.04 3.76 16.81
C THR A 122 -6.13 4.23 17.95
N SER A 123 -5.05 4.97 17.65
CA SER A 123 -4.19 5.56 18.69
C SER A 123 -4.92 6.55 19.59
N THR A 124 -5.82 7.38 19.03
CA THR A 124 -6.68 8.27 19.83
C THR A 124 -7.61 7.48 20.75
N VAL A 125 -8.26 6.44 20.23
CA VAL A 125 -9.15 5.57 21.03
C VAL A 125 -8.37 4.86 22.13
N SER A 126 -7.16 4.35 21.88
CA SER A 126 -6.32 3.77 22.93
C SER A 126 -5.92 4.77 24.01
N GLY A 127 -5.67 6.03 23.65
CA GLY A 127 -5.44 7.12 24.61
C GLY A 127 -6.66 7.38 25.49
N ILE A 128 -7.86 7.45 24.90
CA ILE A 128 -9.12 7.61 25.63
C ILE A 128 -9.36 6.44 26.59
N ILE A 129 -9.06 5.20 26.18
CA ILE A 129 -9.19 4.01 27.04
C ILE A 129 -8.22 4.08 28.22
N ALA A 130 -6.97 4.51 28.01
CA ALA A 130 -5.99 4.66 29.08
C ALA A 130 -6.38 5.76 30.10
N ASP A 131 -6.96 6.86 29.60
CA ASP A 131 -7.51 7.92 30.45
C ASP A 131 -8.71 7.41 31.26
N LEU A 132 -9.62 6.65 30.63
CA LEU A 132 -10.75 5.99 31.31
C LEU A 132 -10.28 5.01 32.39
N ASP A 133 -9.27 4.18 32.13
CA ASP A 133 -8.68 3.27 33.13
C ASP A 133 -8.10 4.05 34.32
N THR A 134 -7.48 5.20 34.04
CA THR A 134 -6.95 6.09 35.07
C THR A 134 -8.07 6.73 35.88
N THR A 135 -9.15 7.17 35.24
CA THR A 135 -10.37 7.65 35.92
C THR A 135 -10.98 6.56 36.79
N ILE A 136 -11.16 5.35 36.27
CA ILE A 136 -11.69 4.20 37.03
C ILE A 136 -10.79 3.90 38.24
N MET A 137 -9.47 3.93 38.06
CA MET A 137 -8.51 3.77 39.14
C MET A 137 -8.67 4.86 40.22
N PHE A 138 -8.82 6.13 39.83
CA PHE A 138 -9.06 7.22 40.79
C PHE A 138 -10.41 7.10 41.51
N VAL A 139 -11.47 6.64 40.82
CA VAL A 139 -12.79 6.39 41.44
C VAL A 139 -12.65 5.29 42.47
N THR A 140 -12.00 4.18 42.09
CA THR A 140 -11.84 3.00 42.95
C THR A 140 -10.95 3.28 44.16
N ALA A 141 -9.92 4.11 43.99
CA ALA A 141 -9.05 4.56 45.09
C ALA A 141 -9.71 5.63 45.99
N GLY A 142 -10.90 6.14 45.63
CA GLY A 142 -11.59 7.19 46.36
C GLY A 142 -10.90 8.55 46.32
N THR A 143 -10.00 8.77 45.34
CA THR A 143 -9.15 9.96 45.22
C THR A 143 -9.61 10.92 44.11
N LEU A 144 -10.68 10.58 43.39
CA LEU A 144 -11.32 11.49 42.44
C LEU A 144 -12.07 12.59 43.19
N ASN A 145 -11.55 13.82 43.14
CA ASN A 145 -12.20 14.99 43.70
C ASN A 145 -13.21 15.59 42.70
N LEU A 146 -14.35 16.05 43.21
CA LEU A 146 -15.29 16.87 42.44
C LEU A 146 -14.63 18.22 42.16
N GLU A 147 -14.17 18.45 40.93
CA GLU A 147 -13.56 19.73 40.53
C GLU A 147 -14.57 20.87 40.43
N ASN A 148 -15.88 20.58 40.36
CA ASN A 148 -16.97 21.56 40.44
C ASN A 148 -18.19 20.94 41.17
N SER A 149 -19.09 21.77 41.71
CA SER A 149 -20.38 21.34 42.30
C SER A 149 -21.39 20.84 41.26
N GLU A 150 -20.90 20.24 40.18
CA GLU A 150 -21.69 19.68 39.09
C GLU A 150 -22.29 18.36 39.57
N THR A 151 -23.61 18.24 39.45
CA THR A 151 -24.35 17.06 39.87
C THR A 151 -24.65 16.21 38.64
N PHE A 152 -24.92 14.91 38.83
CA PHE A 152 -25.29 14.02 37.72
C PHE A 152 -26.47 14.55 36.86
N ALA A 153 -27.35 15.37 37.46
CA ALA A 153 -28.47 16.03 36.79
C ALA A 153 -28.06 17.10 35.76
N ASP A 154 -26.84 17.64 35.83
CA ASP A 154 -26.36 18.68 34.92
C ASP A 154 -25.86 18.13 33.57
N TYR A 155 -25.76 16.80 33.44
CA TYR A 155 -25.26 16.09 32.25
C TYR A 155 -26.32 15.23 31.54
N GLY A 156 -27.59 15.34 31.93
CA GLY A 156 -28.73 14.56 31.41
C GLY A 156 -29.52 15.23 30.30
#